data_AF-A0A542YF42-F1
#
_entry.id   AF-A0A542YF42-F1
#
_cell.length_a   1.000
_cell.length_b   1.000
_cell.length_c   1.000
_cell.angle_alpha   90.00
_cell.angle_beta   90.00
_cell.angle_gamma   90.00
#
_symmetry.space_group_name_H-M   'P 1'
#
loop_
_entity.id
_entity.type
_entity.pdbx_description
1 polymer ?
#
loop_
_entity_poly.entity_id
_entity_poly.type
_entity_poly.pdbx_seq_one_letter_code
_entity_poly.pdbx_strand_id
1 'polypeptide(L)' 'MRVIVACINWNHPDAPHAVSYVLRDGEAIASVYHDTWAEAMHRANELAARLKAVAS' A
#
# COMPACT_ATOMS: atom_id res chain seq x y z
N MET A 1 -8.93 7.71 14.70
CA MET A 1 -8.56 7.71 13.28
C MET A 1 -7.61 6.55 13.04
N ARG A 2 -8.03 5.52 12.31
CA ARG A 2 -7.19 4.36 12.01
C ARG A 2 -6.66 4.48 10.59
N VAL A 3 -5.34 4.54 10.45
CA VAL A 3 -4.65 4.51 9.16
C VAL A 3 -4.08 3.11 8.95
N ILE A 4 -4.32 2.52 7.78
CA ILE A 4 -3.83 1.20 7.40
C ILE A 4 -3.13 1.32 6.05
N VAL A 5 -2.01 0.61 5.90
CA VAL A 5 -1.38 0.42 4.59
C VAL A 5 -1.73 -0.98 4.10
N ALA A 6 -2.25 -1.09 2.88
CA ALA A 6 -2.64 -2.36 2.28
C ALA A 6 -1.92 -2.55 0.94
N CYS A 7 -1.67 -3.80 0.56
CA CYS A 7 -1.08 -4.16 -0.72
C CYS A 7 -1.94 -5.24 -1.37
N ILE A 8 -2.24 -5.06 -2.65
CA ILE A 8 -3.01 -6.02 -3.45
C ILE A 8 -2.17 -6.40 -4.67
N ASN A 9 -2.00 -7.70 -4.87
CA ASN A 9 -1.44 -8.27 -6.08
C ASN A 9 -2.60 -8.82 -6.93
N TRP A 10 -2.79 -8.28 -8.12
CA TRP A 10 -3.69 -8.87 -9.09
C TRP A 10 -2.91 -9.85 -9.95
N ASN A 11 -3.20 -11.14 -9.82
CA ASN A 11 -2.68 -12.14 -10.76
C ASN A 11 -3.50 -12.11 -12.07
N HIS A 12 -3.56 -10.95 -12.72
CA HIS A 12 -4.29 -10.72 -13.96
C HIS A 12 -3.33 -10.15 -15.02
N PRO A 13 -3.29 -10.72 -16.24
CA PRO A 13 -2.30 -10.36 -17.26
C PRO A 13 -2.37 -8.88 -17.68
N ASP A 14 -3.54 -8.25 -17.59
CA ASP A 14 -3.76 -6.85 -17.97
C ASP A 14 -3.80 -5.86 -16.80
N ALA A 15 -3.52 -6.30 -15.57
CA ALA A 15 -3.51 -5.43 -14.41
C ALA A 15 -2.08 -4.95 -14.10
N PRO A 16 -1.88 -3.69 -13.66
CA PRO A 16 -0.60 -3.28 -13.08
C PRO A 16 -0.26 -4.26 -11.96
N HIS A 17 0.92 -4.87 -12.04
CA HIS A 17 1.24 -6.11 -11.33
C HIS A 17 1.02 -6.01 -9.80
N ALA A 18 1.12 -4.83 -9.20
CA ALA A 18 0.73 -4.63 -7.80
C ALA A 18 0.30 -3.18 -7.48
N VAL A 19 -0.54 -3.02 -6.45
CA VAL A 19 -0.99 -1.71 -5.93
C VAL A 19 -0.82 -1.64 -4.42
N SER A 20 -0.30 -0.51 -3.94
CA SER A 20 -0.28 -0.16 -2.52
C SER A 20 -1.31 0.93 -2.22
N TYR A 21 -2.07 0.78 -1.14
CA TYR A 21 -3.10 1.72 -0.68
C TYR A 21 -2.78 2.30 0.70
N VAL A 22 -3.19 3.54 0.91
CA VAL A 22 -3.39 4.10 2.25
C VAL A 22 -4.89 4.18 2.49
N LEU A 23 -5.34 3.47 3.53
CA LEU A 23 -6.73 3.47 3.98
C LEU A 23 -6.85 4.33 5.23
N ARG A 24 -7.86 5.19 5.27
CA ARG A 24 -8.27 5.92 6.48
C ARG A 24 -9.70 5.54 6.80
N ASP A 25 -9.91 4.98 7.98
CA ASP A 25 -11.23 4.58 8.48
C ASP A 25 -11.98 3.65 7.48
N GLY A 26 -11.24 2.84 6.72
CA GLY A 26 -11.76 1.89 5.73
C GLY A 26 -11.80 2.40 4.29
N GLU A 27 -11.62 3.70 4.07
CA GLU A 27 -11.65 4.31 2.73
C GLU A 27 -10.23 4.52 2.18
N ALA A 28 -10.03 4.22 0.90
CA ALA A 28 -8.77 4.50 0.22
C ALA A 28 -8.61 6.00 -0.04
N ILE A 29 -7.61 6.59 0.59
CA ILE A 29 -7.29 8.02 0.43
C ILE A 29 -6.08 8.25 -0.51
N ALA A 30 -5.29 7.20 -0.76
CA ALA A 30 -4.21 7.23 -1.73
C ALA A 30 -3.94 5.81 -2.28
N SER A 31 -3.50 5.75 -3.54
CA SER A 31 -3.11 4.52 -4.23
C SER A 31 -1.90 4.76 -5.13
N VAL A 32 -0.99 3.79 -5.20
CA VAL A 32 0.18 3.80 -6.09
C VAL A 32 0.31 2.45 -6.77
N TYR A 33 0.51 2.49 -8.09
CA TYR A 33 0.71 1.33 -8.95
C TYR A 33 2.20 1.02 -9.09
N HIS A 34 2.55 -0.27 -9.13
CA HIS A 34 3.93 -0.75 -9.20
C HIS A 34 4.07 -1.83 -10.27
N ASP A 35 5.28 -1.93 -10.83
CA ASP A 35 5.61 -2.90 -11.87
C ASP A 35 5.81 -4.31 -11.30
N THR A 36 6.14 -4.42 -10.01
CA THR A 36 6.33 -5.71 -9.34
C THR A 36 5.72 -5.76 -7.94
N TRP A 37 5.32 -6.96 -7.51
CA TRP A 37 4.85 -7.20 -6.15
C TRP A 37 5.91 -6.87 -5.07
N ALA A 38 7.17 -7.18 -5.35
CA ALA A 38 8.27 -6.92 -4.43
C ALA A 38 8.43 -5.42 -4.15
N GLU A 39 8.32 -4.59 -5.19
CA GLU A 39 8.36 -3.13 -5.06
C GLU A 39 7.17 -2.60 -4.24
N ALA A 40 5.95 -3.03 -4.58
CA ALA A 40 4.75 -2.63 -3.84
C ALA A 40 4.85 -2.97 -2.34
N MET A 41 5.30 -4.18 -2.01
CA MET A 41 5.51 -4.61 -0.62
C MET A 41 6.59 -3.80 0.10
N HIS A 42 7.71 -3.53 -0.57
CA HIS A 42 8.78 -2.72 0.01
C HIS A 42 8.26 -1.33 0.38
N ARG A 43 7.56 -0.65 -0.55
CA ARG A 43 6.99 0.67 -0.33
C ARG A 43 5.91 0.69 0.74
N ALA A 44 5.02 -0.30 0.74
CA ALA A 44 3.98 -0.43 1.76
C ALA A 44 4.57 -0.58 3.17
N ASN A 45 5.61 -1.42 3.33
CA ASN A 45 6.30 -1.62 4.60
C ASN A 45 7.06 -0.37 5.05
N GLU A 46 7.75 0.30 4.13
CA GLU A 46 8.45 1.57 4.41
C GLU A 46 7.46 2.62 4.94
N LEU A 47 6.30 2.76 4.29
CA LEU A 47 5.26 3.70 4.71
C LEU A 47 4.65 3.32 6.07
N ALA A 48 4.36 2.04 6.30
CA ALA A 48 3.83 1.56 7.57
C ALA A 48 4.81 1.84 8.73
N ALA A 49 6.12 1.65 8.51
CA ALA A 49 7.15 1.96 9.49
C ALA A 49 7.20 3.46 9.82
N ARG A 50 7.14 4.34 8.81
CA ARG A 50 7.09 5.80 9.00
C ARG A 50 5.85 6.23 9.77
N LEU A 51 4.68 5.69 9.44
CA LEU A 51 3.42 5.99 10.15
C LEU A 51 3.47 5.54 11.62
N LYS A 52 4.06 4.38 11.89
CA LYS A 52 4.27 3.90 13.27
C LYS A 52 5.20 4.83 14.06
N ALA A 53 6.27 5.33 13.43
CA ALA A 53 7.22 6.24 14.06
C ALA A 53 6.61 7.61 14.41
N VAL A 54 5.70 8.13 13.57
CA VAL A 54 5.00 9.41 13.82
C VAL A 54 3.90 9.27 14.88
N ALA A 55 3.34 8.08 15.05
CA ALA A 55 2.30 7.79 16.04
C ALA A 55 2.84 7.56 17.47
N SER A 56 4.17 7.63 17.67
CA SER A 56 4.85 7.49 18.97
C SER A 56 5.32 8.85 19.48
#